data_AF-A0A2D8N4Y9-F1
#
_entry.id   AF-A0A2D8N4Y9-F1
#
_cell.length_a   1.000
_cell.length_b   1.000
_cell.length_c   1.000
_cell.angle_alpha   90.00
_cell.angle_beta   90.00
_cell.angle_gamma   90.00
#
_symmetry.space_group_name_H-M   'P 1'
#
loop_
_entity.id
_entity.type
_entity.pdbx_description
1 polymer ?
#
loop_
_entity_poly.entity_id
_entity_poly.type
_entity_poly.pdbx_seq_one_letter_code
_entity_poly.pdbx_strand_id
1 'polypeptide(L)'
;MDMFLGPTPMWYKQAVIAALVLNVPAYFILGPLVTSWIILFEFIFTLAMALKCFPLQPGGLLALQVLALGLTDTYHVYDEVLHGLPVILLVIFMVAGVHFLREMLFKFINKVLLGIKSRVMMNFATVVVVAVLSAFLDALTILAVLIALATTFYLVYEKVITKVGHEPGLPSDDSH
;
A
#
# COMPACT_ATOMS: atom_id res chain seq x y z
N MET A 1 -22.35 -7.30 -11.73
CA MET A 1 -21.24 -6.33 -11.84
C MET A 1 -20.18 -6.52 -10.74
N ASP A 2 -20.24 -7.64 -10.01
CA ASP A 2 -19.45 -7.83 -8.79
C ASP A 2 -18.03 -8.37 -9.05
N MET A 3 -17.79 -8.92 -10.25
CA MET A 3 -16.47 -9.45 -10.65
C MET A 3 -15.55 -8.42 -11.34
N PHE A 4 -16.08 -7.26 -11.75
CA PHE A 4 -15.29 -6.21 -12.40
C PHE A 4 -14.64 -5.32 -11.35
N LEU A 5 -13.30 -5.15 -11.37
CA LEU A 5 -12.50 -4.30 -10.47
C LEU A 5 -12.51 -4.65 -8.97
N GLY A 6 -13.02 -5.82 -8.57
CA GLY A 6 -13.01 -6.26 -7.16
C GLY A 6 -13.95 -5.44 -6.25
N PRO A 7 -13.72 -5.40 -4.92
CA PRO A 7 -14.58 -4.69 -3.97
C PRO A 7 -14.30 -3.18 -3.98
N THR A 8 -14.54 -2.53 -5.11
CA THR A 8 -14.47 -1.07 -5.26
C THR A 8 -15.88 -0.47 -5.29
N PRO A 9 -16.08 0.78 -4.84
CA PRO A 9 -17.39 1.40 -4.84
C PRO A 9 -17.97 1.47 -6.25
N MET A 10 -19.29 1.23 -6.36
CA MET A 10 -19.99 1.09 -7.65
C MET A 10 -19.86 2.32 -8.55
N TRP A 11 -19.89 3.53 -7.97
CA TRP A 11 -19.73 4.78 -8.72
C TRP A 11 -18.38 4.85 -9.44
N TYR A 12 -17.31 4.29 -8.86
CA TYR A 12 -15.98 4.31 -9.46
C TYR A 12 -15.91 3.36 -10.65
N LYS A 13 -16.50 2.16 -10.54
CA LYS A 13 -16.61 1.22 -11.66
C LYS A 13 -17.36 1.85 -12.83
N GLN A 14 -18.46 2.54 -12.54
CA GLN A 14 -19.24 3.26 -13.55
C GLN A 14 -18.45 4.40 -14.17
N ALA A 15 -17.68 5.17 -13.39
CA ALA A 15 -16.83 6.24 -13.91
C ALA A 15 -15.74 5.70 -14.85
N VAL A 16 -15.06 4.61 -14.49
CA VAL A 16 -14.04 3.98 -15.35
C VAL A 16 -14.64 3.44 -16.65
N ILE A 17 -15.80 2.78 -16.58
CA ILE A 17 -16.50 2.30 -17.78
C ILE A 17 -16.96 3.48 -18.65
N ALA A 18 -17.49 4.53 -18.05
CA ALA A 18 -17.90 5.73 -18.77
C ALA A 18 -16.72 6.40 -19.47
N ALA A 19 -15.56 6.53 -18.80
CA ALA A 19 -14.31 7.02 -19.36
C ALA A 19 -13.88 6.19 -20.58
N LEU A 20 -13.82 4.86 -20.44
CA LEU A 20 -13.50 3.94 -21.53
C LEU A 20 -14.42 4.13 -22.74
N VAL A 21 -15.73 4.27 -22.52
CA VAL A 21 -16.69 4.46 -23.62
C VAL A 21 -16.59 5.86 -24.23
N LEU A 22 -16.36 6.90 -23.43
CA LEU A 22 -16.32 8.30 -23.87
C LEU A 22 -15.03 8.63 -24.64
N ASN A 23 -13.91 7.98 -24.30
CA ASN A 23 -12.63 8.20 -24.96
C ASN A 23 -12.64 7.85 -26.47
N VAL A 24 -13.41 6.85 -26.88
CA VAL A 24 -13.50 6.45 -28.30
C VAL A 24 -14.10 7.55 -29.18
N PRO A 25 -15.32 8.09 -28.92
CA PRO A 25 -15.84 9.20 -29.70
C PRO A 25 -15.03 10.49 -29.48
N ALA A 26 -14.45 10.71 -28.30
CA ALA A 26 -13.57 11.86 -28.06
C ALA A 26 -12.37 11.87 -29.01
N TYR A 27 -11.78 10.70 -29.30
CA TYR A 27 -10.69 10.55 -30.28
C TYR A 27 -11.08 11.05 -31.67
N PHE A 28 -12.26 10.63 -32.17
CA PHE A 28 -12.71 10.99 -33.51
C PHE A 28 -13.21 12.43 -33.63
N ILE A 29 -13.71 13.03 -32.55
CA ILE A 29 -14.30 14.38 -32.56
C ILE A 29 -13.26 15.46 -32.23
N LEU A 30 -12.44 15.25 -31.21
CA LEU A 30 -11.49 16.25 -30.67
C LEU A 30 -10.08 16.07 -31.21
N GLY A 31 -9.79 14.91 -31.80
CA GLY A 31 -8.50 14.56 -32.36
C GLY A 31 -7.48 14.05 -31.33
N PRO A 32 -6.34 13.49 -31.80
CA PRO A 32 -5.42 12.72 -30.97
C PRO A 32 -4.84 13.47 -29.77
N LEU A 33 -4.39 14.72 -29.98
CA LEU A 33 -3.72 15.51 -28.94
C LEU A 33 -4.62 15.80 -27.74
N VAL A 34 -5.87 16.23 -28.00
CA VAL A 34 -6.82 16.58 -26.93
C VAL A 34 -7.26 15.32 -26.19
N THR A 35 -7.50 14.23 -26.92
CA THR A 35 -7.86 12.93 -26.32
C THR A 35 -6.74 12.37 -25.46
N SER A 36 -5.47 12.49 -25.85
CA SER A 36 -4.33 12.09 -25.02
C SER A 36 -4.30 12.85 -23.68
N TRP A 37 -4.59 14.15 -23.68
CA TRP A 37 -4.68 14.94 -22.45
C TRP A 37 -5.85 14.50 -21.56
N ILE A 38 -7.02 14.23 -22.16
CA ILE A 38 -8.18 13.72 -21.42
C ILE A 38 -7.84 12.38 -20.76
N ILE A 39 -7.29 11.44 -21.52
CA ILE A 39 -6.90 10.12 -20.99
C ILE A 39 -5.83 10.24 -19.91
N LEU A 40 -4.86 11.16 -20.05
CA LEU A 40 -3.86 11.41 -19.01
C LEU A 40 -4.51 11.88 -17.71
N PHE A 41 -5.49 12.79 -17.76
CA PHE A 41 -6.23 13.23 -16.58
C PHE A 41 -7.04 12.08 -15.96
N GLU A 42 -7.68 11.25 -16.77
CA GLU A 42 -8.39 10.06 -16.28
C GLU A 42 -7.44 9.05 -15.64
N PHE A 43 -6.26 8.85 -16.20
CA PHE A 43 -5.23 7.98 -15.64
C PHE A 43 -4.76 8.51 -14.27
N ILE A 44 -4.47 9.81 -14.15
CA ILE A 44 -4.13 10.43 -12.87
C ILE A 44 -5.28 10.29 -11.87
N PHE A 45 -6.53 10.45 -12.31
CA PHE A 45 -7.69 10.21 -11.48
C PHE A 45 -7.76 8.75 -10.97
N THR A 46 -7.46 7.76 -11.81
CA THR A 46 -7.36 6.35 -11.37
C THR A 46 -6.23 6.15 -10.35
N LEU A 47 -5.08 6.80 -10.54
CA LEU A 47 -3.97 6.78 -9.57
C LEU A 47 -4.31 7.49 -8.26
N ALA A 48 -5.08 8.59 -8.27
CA ALA A 48 -5.50 9.26 -7.05
C ALA A 48 -6.44 8.38 -6.22
N MET A 49 -7.32 7.63 -6.89
CA MET A 49 -8.20 6.64 -6.25
C MET A 49 -7.46 5.39 -5.76
N ALA A 50 -6.19 5.21 -6.14
CA ALA A 50 -5.30 4.14 -5.66
C ALA A 50 -5.23 4.02 -4.14
N LEU A 51 -5.33 5.17 -3.47
CA LEU A 51 -5.24 5.29 -2.02
C LEU A 51 -6.41 4.60 -1.30
N LYS A 52 -7.48 4.26 -2.02
CA LYS A 52 -8.65 3.52 -1.50
C LYS A 52 -8.98 2.25 -2.29
N CYS A 53 -8.59 2.14 -3.56
CA CYS A 53 -8.98 1.08 -4.48
C CYS A 53 -7.79 0.69 -5.36
N PHE A 54 -7.60 -0.60 -5.69
CA PHE A 54 -6.47 -1.04 -6.52
C PHE A 54 -6.48 -0.37 -7.92
N PRO A 55 -5.57 0.57 -8.22
CA PRO A 55 -5.63 1.41 -9.43
C PRO A 55 -5.06 0.72 -10.67
N LEU A 56 -4.38 -0.41 -10.47
CA LEU A 56 -3.58 -1.07 -11.49
C LEU A 56 -4.44 -1.60 -12.64
N GLN A 57 -5.57 -2.21 -12.30
CA GLN A 57 -6.49 -2.80 -13.27
C GLN A 57 -7.21 -1.74 -14.12
N PRO A 58 -7.83 -0.67 -13.56
CA PRO A 58 -8.48 0.36 -14.37
C PRO A 58 -7.48 1.23 -15.16
N GLY A 59 -6.34 1.59 -14.56
CA GLY A 59 -5.28 2.33 -15.27
C GLY A 59 -4.69 1.53 -16.43
N GLY A 60 -4.53 0.21 -16.26
CA GLY A 60 -4.10 -0.69 -17.34
C GLY A 60 -5.11 -0.80 -18.48
N LEU A 61 -6.41 -0.77 -18.19
CA LEU A 61 -7.46 -0.75 -19.22
C LEU A 61 -7.41 0.54 -20.05
N LEU A 62 -7.19 1.69 -19.42
CA LEU A 62 -6.99 2.96 -20.14
C LEU A 62 -5.73 2.90 -21.00
N ALA A 63 -4.62 2.35 -20.49
CA ALA A 63 -3.39 2.18 -21.29
C ALA A 63 -3.59 1.27 -22.50
N LEU A 64 -4.33 0.17 -22.36
CA LEU A 64 -4.70 -0.70 -23.48
C LEU A 64 -5.61 0.01 -24.49
N GLN A 65 -6.49 0.88 -24.02
CA GLN A 65 -7.32 1.70 -24.91
C GLN A 65 -6.47 2.69 -25.72
N VAL A 66 -5.49 3.35 -25.11
CA VAL A 66 -4.54 4.25 -25.83
C VAL A 66 -3.82 3.50 -26.95
N LEU A 67 -3.40 2.27 -26.67
CA LEU A 67 -2.78 1.39 -27.66
C LEU A 67 -3.77 1.00 -28.79
N ALA A 68 -5.01 0.65 -28.43
CA ALA A 68 -6.04 0.30 -29.40
C ALA A 68 -6.47 1.48 -30.29
N LEU A 69 -6.44 2.70 -29.75
CA LEU A 69 -6.71 3.94 -30.49
C LEU A 69 -5.52 4.43 -31.33
N GLY A 70 -4.37 3.75 -31.27
CA GLY A 70 -3.18 4.13 -32.02
C GLY A 70 -2.54 5.43 -31.53
N LEU A 71 -2.77 5.81 -30.27
CA LEU A 71 -2.13 6.97 -29.63
C LEU A 71 -0.70 6.68 -29.18
N THR A 72 -0.32 5.40 -29.13
CA THR A 72 1.04 4.91 -28.86
C THR A 72 1.28 3.61 -29.63
N ASP A 73 2.55 3.25 -29.82
CA ASP A 73 2.96 2.02 -30.50
C ASP A 73 3.30 0.90 -29.51
N THR A 74 3.04 -0.34 -29.91
CA THR A 74 3.38 -1.54 -29.13
C THR A 74 4.87 -1.63 -28.81
N TYR A 75 5.74 -1.21 -29.73
CA TYR A 75 7.19 -1.21 -29.55
C TYR A 75 7.64 -0.25 -28.44
N HIS A 76 7.10 0.98 -28.42
CA HIS A 76 7.42 1.95 -27.38
C HIS A 76 6.92 1.49 -25.99
N VAL A 77 5.71 0.94 -25.93
CA VAL A 77 5.17 0.38 -24.68
C VAL A 77 6.03 -0.78 -24.17
N TYR A 78 6.50 -1.65 -25.07
CA TYR A 78 7.35 -2.78 -24.70
C TYR A 78 8.70 -2.32 -24.11
N ASP A 79 9.35 -1.33 -24.72
CA ASP A 79 10.62 -0.78 -24.24
C ASP A 79 10.48 -0.14 -22.85
N GLU A 80 9.40 0.62 -22.63
CA GLU A 80 9.09 1.22 -21.33
C GLU A 80 8.85 0.14 -20.25
N VAL A 81 8.15 -0.95 -20.60
CA VAL A 81 7.94 -2.09 -19.69
C VAL A 81 9.27 -2.78 -19.37
N LEU A 82 10.15 -2.97 -20.36
CA LEU A 82 11.48 -3.54 -20.14
C LEU A 82 12.31 -2.70 -19.18
N HIS A 83 12.24 -1.37 -19.27
CA HIS A 83 12.93 -0.47 -18.36
C HIS A 83 12.30 -0.46 -16.95
N GLY A 84 10.98 -0.62 -16.83
CA GLY A 84 10.27 -0.68 -15.55
C GLY A 84 10.42 -2.00 -14.80
N LEU A 85 10.53 -3.13 -15.51
CA LEU A 85 10.61 -4.47 -14.92
C LEU A 85 11.76 -4.63 -13.90
N PRO A 86 13.01 -4.20 -14.18
CA PRO A 86 14.10 -4.25 -13.20
C PRO A 86 13.78 -3.53 -11.89
N VAL A 87 13.09 -2.38 -11.96
CA VAL A 87 12.71 -1.61 -10.76
C VAL A 87 11.67 -2.39 -9.95
N ILE A 88 10.64 -2.92 -10.61
CA ILE A 88 9.61 -3.74 -9.95
C ILE A 88 10.24 -4.99 -9.33
N LEU A 89 11.14 -5.67 -10.05
CA LEU A 89 11.87 -6.83 -9.56
C LEU A 89 12.76 -6.48 -8.36
N LEU A 90 13.43 -5.33 -8.38
CA LEU A 90 14.22 -4.83 -7.26
C LEU A 90 13.32 -4.55 -6.05
N VAL A 91 12.16 -3.92 -6.23
CA VAL A 91 11.20 -3.68 -5.14
C VAL A 91 10.67 -5.00 -4.56
N ILE A 92 10.28 -5.96 -5.40
CA ILE A 92 9.83 -7.30 -4.95
C ILE A 92 10.96 -8.01 -4.21
N PHE A 93 12.18 -7.98 -4.75
CA PHE A 93 13.36 -8.57 -4.13
C PHE A 93 13.72 -7.90 -2.80
N MET A 94 13.63 -6.57 -2.72
CA MET A 94 13.88 -5.80 -1.51
C MET A 94 12.88 -6.18 -0.42
N VAL A 95 11.57 -6.17 -0.73
CA VAL A 95 10.52 -6.55 0.21
C VAL A 95 10.73 -8.00 0.66
N ALA A 96 10.88 -8.95 -0.26
CA ALA A 96 11.14 -10.35 0.05
C ALA A 96 12.42 -10.53 0.88
N GLY A 97 13.49 -9.81 0.56
CA GLY A 97 14.79 -9.86 1.21
C GLY A 97 14.74 -9.39 2.67
N VAL A 98 14.11 -8.24 2.94
CA VAL A 98 13.95 -7.75 4.32
C VAL A 98 13.05 -8.68 5.14
N HIS A 99 11.97 -9.21 4.55
CA HIS A 99 11.10 -10.18 5.23
C HIS A 99 11.85 -11.47 5.59
N PHE A 100 12.63 -12.02 4.66
CA PHE A 100 13.45 -13.21 4.88
C PHE A 100 14.51 -12.98 5.97
N LEU A 101 15.26 -11.87 5.88
CA LEU A 101 16.26 -11.51 6.89
C LEU A 101 15.61 -11.37 8.26
N ARG A 102 14.49 -10.64 8.37
CA ARG A 102 13.76 -10.49 9.64
C ARG A 102 13.41 -11.84 10.28
N GLU A 103 12.90 -12.80 9.51
CA GLU A 103 12.50 -14.11 10.05
C GLU A 103 13.68 -14.99 10.46
N MET A 104 14.74 -15.05 9.65
CA MET A 104 15.99 -15.75 9.99
C MET A 104 16.61 -15.18 11.26
N LEU A 105 16.68 -13.85 11.35
CA LEU A 105 17.32 -13.16 12.46
C LEU A 105 16.50 -13.25 13.75
N PHE A 106 15.16 -13.17 13.68
CA PHE A 106 14.29 -13.38 14.84
C PHE A 106 14.48 -14.77 15.45
N LYS A 107 14.58 -15.82 14.61
CA LYS A 107 14.88 -17.18 15.07
C LYS A 107 16.26 -17.28 15.72
N PHE A 108 17.27 -16.61 15.14
CA PHE A 108 18.62 -16.61 15.68
C PHE A 108 18.70 -15.90 17.05
N ILE A 109 18.13 -14.69 17.17
CA ILE A 109 18.07 -13.92 18.43
C ILE A 109 17.42 -14.76 19.52
N ASN A 110 16.23 -15.33 19.26
CA ASN A 110 15.51 -16.12 20.26
C ASN A 110 16.31 -17.34 20.72
N LYS A 111 17.00 -18.01 19.79
CA LYS A 111 17.86 -19.15 20.12
C LYS A 111 19.05 -18.74 20.99
N VAL A 112 19.67 -17.60 20.70
CA VAL A 112 20.77 -17.05 21.51
C VAL A 112 20.27 -16.64 22.90
N LEU A 113 19.14 -15.92 22.99
CA LEU A 113 18.58 -15.49 24.29
C LEU A 113 18.19 -16.67 25.17
N LEU A 114 17.51 -17.68 24.62
CA LEU A 114 17.07 -18.86 25.38
C LEU A 114 18.24 -19.75 25.83
N GLY A 115 19.42 -19.61 25.22
CA GLY A 115 20.62 -20.35 25.60
C GLY A 115 21.41 -19.75 26.77
N ILE A 116 21.11 -18.52 27.20
CA ILE A 116 21.91 -17.78 28.19
C ILE A 116 21.20 -17.75 29.54
N LYS A 117 21.83 -18.33 30.57
CA LYS A 117 21.28 -18.37 31.94
C LYS A 117 21.59 -17.11 32.78
N SER A 118 22.55 -16.29 32.37
CA SER A 118 23.05 -15.12 33.14
C SER A 118 22.52 -13.79 32.63
N ARG A 119 22.00 -12.94 33.53
CA ARG A 119 21.42 -11.61 33.23
C ARG A 119 22.39 -10.66 32.52
N VAL A 120 23.66 -10.63 32.93
CA VAL A 120 24.66 -9.70 32.36
C VAL A 120 25.05 -10.13 30.95
N MET A 121 25.30 -11.42 30.75
CA MET A 121 25.67 -11.99 29.45
C MET A 121 24.53 -11.88 28.43
N MET A 122 23.29 -12.01 28.89
CA MET A 122 22.10 -11.85 28.05
C MET A 122 21.98 -10.43 27.49
N ASN A 123 22.13 -9.40 28.33
CA ASN A 123 22.08 -8.00 27.88
C ASN A 123 23.23 -7.68 26.90
N PHE A 124 24.45 -8.13 27.20
CA PHE A 124 25.59 -7.91 26.31
C PHE A 124 25.42 -8.59 24.95
N ALA A 125 25.03 -9.87 24.94
CA ALA A 125 24.76 -10.61 23.70
C ALA A 125 23.62 -9.97 22.89
N THR A 126 22.59 -9.46 23.58
CA THR A 126 21.46 -8.78 22.93
C THR A 126 21.91 -7.51 22.23
N VAL A 127 22.71 -6.65 22.87
CA VAL A 127 23.20 -5.41 22.27
C VAL A 127 24.09 -5.68 21.05
N VAL A 128 25.00 -6.66 21.14
CA VAL A 128 25.87 -7.04 20.01
C VAL A 128 25.06 -7.55 18.83
N VAL A 129 24.10 -8.44 19.09
CA VAL A 129 23.24 -8.97 18.03
C VAL A 129 22.41 -7.83 17.42
N VAL A 130 21.69 -7.03 18.22
CA VAL A 130 20.89 -5.90 17.71
C VAL A 130 21.72 -4.91 16.88
N ALA A 131 22.95 -4.60 17.30
CA ALA A 131 23.84 -3.72 16.54
C ALA A 131 24.21 -4.29 15.17
N VAL A 132 24.51 -5.60 15.09
CA VAL A 132 24.79 -6.27 13.81
C VAL A 132 23.54 -6.33 12.94
N LEU A 133 22.37 -6.63 13.51
CA LEU A 133 21.13 -6.75 12.74
C LEU A 133 20.59 -5.42 12.22
N SER A 134 20.84 -4.31 12.93
CA SER A 134 20.45 -2.97 12.49
C SER A 134 21.15 -2.52 11.20
N ALA A 135 22.26 -3.13 10.82
CA ALA A 135 22.94 -2.86 9.56
C ALA A 135 22.29 -3.56 8.35
N PHE A 136 21.56 -4.66 8.58
CA PHE A 136 20.92 -5.47 7.54
C PHE A 136 19.42 -5.25 7.42
N LEU A 137 18.77 -4.83 8.49
CA LEU A 137 17.37 -4.41 8.47
C LEU A 137 17.34 -2.94 8.12
N ASP A 138 16.93 -2.64 6.89
CA ASP A 138 16.78 -1.28 6.39
C ASP A 138 16.10 -0.38 7.45
N ALA A 139 16.80 0.70 7.84
CA ALA A 139 16.43 1.55 8.97
C ALA A 139 15.06 2.22 8.76
N LEU A 140 14.69 2.48 7.51
CA LEU A 140 13.39 3.04 7.14
C LEU A 140 12.25 2.03 7.39
N THR A 141 12.51 0.74 7.18
CA THR A 141 11.55 -0.32 7.49
C THR A 141 11.33 -0.47 9.00
N ILE A 142 12.39 -0.37 9.82
CA ILE A 142 12.27 -0.40 11.28
C ILE A 142 11.50 0.81 11.80
N LEU A 143 11.81 2.01 11.29
CA LEU A 143 11.14 3.25 11.69
C LEU A 143 9.63 3.19 11.39
N ALA A 144 9.25 2.70 10.20
CA ALA A 144 7.85 2.53 9.82
C ALA A 144 7.08 1.57 10.75
N VAL A 145 7.68 0.44 11.11
CA VAL A 145 7.08 -0.53 12.06
C VAL A 145 6.94 0.08 13.45
N LEU A 146 7.94 0.84 13.91
CA LEU A 146 7.92 1.47 15.23
C LEU A 146 6.83 2.55 15.33
N ILE A 147 6.65 3.36 14.27
CA ILE A 147 5.56 4.34 14.17
C ILE A 147 4.20 3.64 14.19
N ALA A 148 4.05 2.53 13.45
CA ALA A 148 2.79 1.76 13.40
C ALA A 148 2.42 1.13 14.76
N LEU A 149 3.41 0.61 15.49
CA LEU A 149 3.19 0.08 16.84
C LEU A 149 2.81 1.18 17.83
N ALA A 150 3.54 2.30 17.83
CA ALA A 150 3.25 3.44 18.69
C ALA A 150 1.84 4.01 18.45
N THR A 151 1.44 4.19 17.18
CA THR A 151 0.07 4.64 16.84
C THR A 151 -0.98 3.61 17.24
N THR A 152 -0.72 2.31 17.08
CA THR A 152 -1.63 1.25 17.54
C THR A 152 -1.83 1.29 19.06
N PHE A 153 -0.76 1.42 19.84
CA PHE A 153 -0.85 1.55 21.29
C PHE A 153 -1.59 2.82 21.72
N TYR A 154 -1.35 3.94 21.02
CA TYR A 154 -2.07 5.19 21.26
C TYR A 154 -3.59 5.04 21.04
N LEU A 155 -4.01 4.42 19.93
CA LEU A 155 -5.42 4.18 19.62
C LEU A 155 -6.09 3.23 20.64
N VAL A 156 -5.35 2.24 21.15
CA VAL A 156 -5.83 1.35 22.21
C VAL A 156 -5.99 2.11 23.52
N TYR A 157 -5.01 2.93 23.89
CA TYR A 157 -5.06 3.75 25.10
C TYR A 157 -6.24 4.75 25.06
N GLU A 158 -6.43 5.43 23.93
CA GLU A 158 -7.55 6.33 23.70
C GLU A 158 -8.88 5.60 23.81
N LYS A 159 -9.03 4.43 23.16
CA LYS A 159 -10.25 3.60 23.29
C LYS A 159 -10.53 3.17 24.72
N VAL A 160 -9.50 2.85 25.51
CA VAL A 160 -9.67 2.44 26.90
C VAL A 160 -10.15 3.61 27.74
N ILE A 161 -9.57 4.80 27.60
CA ILE A 161 -10.00 6.00 28.33
C ILE A 161 -11.40 6.43 27.91
N THR A 162 -11.71 6.44 26.61
CA THR A 162 -13.05 6.78 26.13
C THR A 162 -14.11 5.77 26.61
N LYS A 163 -13.76 4.48 26.74
CA LYS A 163 -14.67 3.47 27.32
C LYS A 163 -14.86 3.63 28.83
N VAL A 164 -13.83 4.06 29.57
CA VAL A 164 -13.93 4.31 31.01
C VAL A 164 -14.68 5.62 31.31
N GLY A 165 -14.76 6.56 30.36
CA GLY A 165 -15.47 7.84 30.50
C GLY A 165 -16.98 7.83 30.21
N HIS A 166 -17.60 6.68 29.92
CA HIS A 166 -19.04 6.56 29.71
C HIS A 166 -19.65 5.52 30.64
N GLU A 167 -19.66 5.80 31.95
CA GLU A 167 -20.74 5.27 32.79
C GLU A 167 -22.04 5.97 32.33
N PRO A 168 -23.06 5.23 31.86
CA PRO A 168 -24.38 5.78 31.64
C PRO A 168 -24.93 6.20 33.01
N GLY A 169 -25.23 7.50 33.15
CA GLY A 169 -25.87 8.04 34.34
C GLY A 169 -27.11 7.22 34.72
N LEU A 170 -27.19 6.89 36.00
CA LEU A 170 -28.40 6.38 36.64
C LEU A 170 -29.61 7.27 36.29
N PRO A 171 -30.83 6.70 36.20
CA PRO A 171 -32.04 7.50 36.04
C PRO A 171 -32.22 8.39 37.26
N SER A 172 -32.39 9.70 37.04
CA SER A 172 -32.84 10.63 38.07
C SER A 172 -34.30 10.32 38.42
N ASP A 173 -34.50 9.93 39.67
CA ASP A 173 -35.79 9.72 40.31
C ASP A 173 -36.49 11.07 40.49
N ASP A 174 -37.24 11.53 39.47
CA ASP A 174 -38.12 12.70 39.60
C ASP A 174 -39.43 12.26 40.24
N SER A 175 -39.44 12.27 41.58
CA SER A 175 -40.65 12.33 42.40
C SER A 175 -40.84 13.78 42.83
N HIS A 176 -41.77 14.49 42.17
CA HIS A 176 -42.69 15.48 42.75
C HIS A 176 -43.68 15.98 41.69
#